data_AF-A0A536WXL8-F1
#
_entry.id   AF-A0A536WXL8-F1
#
_cell.length_a   1.000
_cell.length_b   1.000
_cell.length_c   1.000
_cell.angle_alpha   90.00
_cell.angle_beta   90.00
_cell.angle_gamma   90.00
#
_symmetry.space_group_name_H-M   'P 1'
#
loop_
_entity.id
_entity.type
_entity.pdbx_description
1 polymer ?
#
loop_
_entity_poly.entity_id
_entity_poly.type
_entity_poly.pdbx_seq_one_letter_code
_entity_poly.pdbx_strand_id
1 'polypeptide(L)'
;MVRHDCLEPLGLTITDGAKVLGVSRQALNSLVNGKSGISPEMAIRLDKAFGGAADAWLPLQTAYDLAQAKKTAKNIIVKRYVARQRQREPQPA
;
A
#
# COMPACT_ATOMS: atom_id res chain seq x y z
N MET A 1 -5.56 6.38 -8.40
CA MET A 1 -5.22 6.91 -7.07
C MET A 1 -4.31 8.12 -7.26
N VAL A 2 -2.98 8.02 -7.12
CA VAL A 2 -2.09 9.21 -7.10
C VAL A 2 -2.28 10.23 -8.24
N ARG A 3 -2.54 9.81 -9.48
CA ARG A 3 -2.85 10.76 -10.56
C ARG A 3 -4.15 11.54 -10.35
N HIS A 4 -5.23 10.85 -10.00
CA HIS A 4 -6.55 11.46 -9.79
C HIS A 4 -6.63 12.23 -8.47
N ASP A 5 -5.95 11.75 -7.42
CA ASP A 5 -6.03 12.34 -6.08
C ASP A 5 -5.04 13.50 -5.86
N CYS A 6 -3.90 13.54 -6.56
CA CYS A 6 -2.87 14.58 -6.36
C CYS A 6 -2.56 15.40 -7.61
N LEU A 7 -2.39 14.78 -8.78
CA LEU A 7 -1.88 15.49 -9.96
C LEU A 7 -2.98 16.27 -10.70
N GLU A 8 -4.10 15.64 -11.02
CA GLU A 8 -5.22 16.26 -11.74
C GLU A 8 -5.89 17.43 -10.99
N PRO A 9 -6.19 17.35 -9.68
CA PRO A 9 -6.79 18.48 -8.95
C PRO A 9 -5.86 19.70 -8.84
N LEU A 10 -4.55 19.48 -8.92
CA LEU A 10 -3.53 20.54 -8.90
C LEU A 10 -3.09 20.97 -10.31
N GLY A 11 -3.65 20.37 -11.38
CA GLY A 11 -3.27 20.64 -12.76
C GLY A 11 -1.83 20.28 -13.10
N LEU A 12 -1.19 19.40 -12.31
CA LEU A 12 0.22 19.07 -12.45
C LEU A 12 0.44 17.98 -13.49
N THR A 13 1.42 18.20 -14.37
CA THR A 13 1.90 17.14 -15.26
C THR A 13 2.70 16.10 -14.46
N ILE A 14 2.87 14.88 -14.99
CA ILE A 14 3.77 13.88 -14.38
C ILE A 14 5.20 14.43 -14.24
N THR A 15 5.64 15.29 -15.15
CA THR A 15 6.97 15.90 -15.07
C THR A 15 7.07 16.87 -13.90
N ASP A 16 6.08 17.73 -13.70
CA ASP A 16 6.08 18.72 -12.62
C ASP A 16 5.85 18.07 -11.27
N GLY A 17 4.93 17.10 -11.18
CA GLY A 17 4.74 16.29 -9.98
C GLY A 17 6.01 15.54 -9.57
N ALA A 18 6.78 15.02 -10.53
CA ALA A 18 8.04 14.34 -10.23
C ALA A 18 9.10 15.30 -9.66
N LYS A 19 9.18 16.53 -10.20
CA LYS A 19 10.05 17.59 -9.66
C LYS A 19 9.65 17.97 -8.23
N VAL A 20 8.36 18.20 -8.01
CA VAL A 20 7.81 18.57 -6.69
C VAL A 20 8.10 17.48 -5.64
N LEU A 21 7.95 16.20 -6.01
CA LEU A 21 8.25 15.07 -5.14
C LEU A 21 9.75 14.75 -5.01
N GLY A 22 10.60 15.39 -5.81
CA GLY A 22 12.04 15.13 -5.85
C GLY A 22 12.39 13.72 -6.33
N VAL A 23 11.63 13.17 -7.27
CA VAL A 23 11.81 11.82 -7.83
C VAL A 23 11.95 11.86 -9.34
N SER A 24 12.41 10.76 -9.94
CA SER A 24 12.49 10.69 -11.40
C SER A 24 11.08 10.63 -12.03
N ARG A 25 10.93 11.20 -13.23
CA ARG A 25 9.69 11.09 -14.02
C ARG A 25 9.28 9.63 -14.21
N GLN A 26 10.24 8.74 -14.39
CA GLN A 26 10.00 7.30 -14.56
C GLN A 26 9.42 6.68 -13.28
N ALA A 27 9.94 7.04 -12.10
CA ALA A 27 9.43 6.57 -10.82
C ALA A 27 7.97 6.99 -10.61
N LEU A 28 7.66 8.28 -10.82
CA LEU A 28 6.28 8.76 -10.71
C LEU A 28 5.36 8.14 -11.77
N ASN A 29 5.85 7.95 -13.00
CA ASN A 29 5.07 7.32 -14.06
C ASN A 29 4.76 5.84 -13.75
N SER A 30 5.72 5.09 -13.22
CA SER A 30 5.49 3.70 -12.78
C SER A 30 4.45 3.63 -11.67
N LEU A 31 4.49 4.57 -10.73
CA LEU A 31 3.54 4.64 -9.62
C LEU A 31 2.12 5.03 -10.09
N VAL A 32 2.01 6.04 -10.95
CA VAL A 32 0.73 6.48 -11.54
C VAL A 32 0.06 5.38 -12.36
N ASN A 33 0.85 4.58 -13.07
CA ASN A 33 0.35 3.45 -13.86
C ASN A 33 0.19 2.15 -13.06
N GLY A 34 0.40 2.18 -11.73
CA GLY A 34 0.27 1.00 -10.87
C GLY A 34 1.30 -0.10 -11.13
N LYS A 35 2.42 0.22 -11.81
CA LYS A 35 3.56 -0.68 -12.02
C LYS A 35 4.48 -0.75 -10.81
N SER A 36 4.42 0.24 -9.92
CA SER A 36 5.09 0.25 -8.63
C SER A 36 4.10 0.70 -7.55
N GLY A 37 4.14 0.03 -6.40
CA GLY A 37 3.38 0.46 -5.22
C GLY A 37 3.99 1.69 -4.56
N ILE A 38 3.22 2.31 -3.67
CA ILE A 38 3.68 3.42 -2.82
C ILE A 38 4.62 2.86 -1.73
N SER A 39 5.90 3.20 -1.80
CA SER A 39 6.86 2.91 -0.73
C SER A 39 6.67 3.87 0.46
N PRO A 40 7.14 3.53 1.68
CA PRO A 40 7.08 4.43 2.82
C PRO A 40 7.74 5.79 2.57
N GLU A 41 8.88 5.80 1.88
CA GLU A 41 9.56 7.04 1.48
C GLU A 41 8.71 7.88 0.54
N MET A 42 8.03 7.25 -0.42
CA MET A 42 7.12 7.95 -1.34
C MET A 42 5.89 8.49 -0.62
N ALA A 43 5.34 7.76 0.35
CA ALA A 43 4.22 8.24 1.17
C ALA A 43 4.61 9.52 1.94
N ILE A 44 5.82 9.57 2.50
CA ILE A 44 6.35 10.78 3.16
C ILE A 44 6.55 11.93 2.15
N ARG A 45 7.05 11.64 0.95
CA ARG A 45 7.21 12.65 -0.11
C ARG A 45 5.86 13.23 -0.53
N LEU A 46 4.83 12.39 -0.69
CA LEU A 46 3.47 12.80 -1.02
C LEU A 46 2.85 13.68 0.08
N ASP A 47 2.98 13.27 1.34
CA ASP A 47 2.49 14.03 2.51
C ASP A 47 3.16 15.42 2.60
N LYS A 48 4.48 15.49 2.41
CA LYS A 48 5.21 16.77 2.39
C LYS A 48 4.86 17.67 1.21
N ALA A 49 4.58 17.08 0.04
CA ALA A 49 4.40 17.83 -1.21
C ALA A 49 2.97 18.34 -1.42
N PHE A 50 1.97 17.51 -1.10
CA PHE A 50 0.57 17.78 -1.41
C PHE A 50 -0.29 17.95 -0.17
N GLY A 51 0.27 17.65 1.01
CA GLY A 51 -0.52 17.47 2.22
C GLY A 51 -1.38 16.21 2.13
N GLY A 52 -1.84 15.76 3.30
CA GLY A 52 -2.65 14.55 3.41
C GLY A 52 -1.84 13.41 4.00
N ALA A 53 -2.35 12.92 5.14
CA ALA A 53 -1.68 12.01 6.03
C ALA A 53 -0.98 10.87 5.27
N ALA A 54 0.35 10.81 5.38
CA ALA A 54 1.16 9.65 4.98
C ALA A 54 0.53 8.32 5.45
N ASP A 55 -0.10 8.33 6.63
CA ASP A 55 -0.85 7.23 7.22
C ASP A 55 -2.10 6.79 6.44
N ALA A 56 -2.63 7.59 5.52
CA ALA A 56 -3.76 7.20 4.67
C ALA A 56 -3.31 6.43 3.42
N TRP A 57 -2.12 6.72 2.89
CA TRP A 57 -1.62 6.13 1.65
C TRP A 57 -1.19 4.67 1.81
N LEU A 58 -0.53 4.35 2.93
CA LEU A 58 -0.03 3.01 3.22
C LEU A 58 -1.16 1.97 3.38
N PRO A 59 -2.25 2.23 4.12
CA PRO A 59 -3.40 1.33 4.20
C PRO A 59 -4.08 1.10 2.84
N LEU A 60 -4.22 2.15 2.02
CA LEU A 60 -4.79 2.03 0.67
C LEU A 60 -3.92 1.16 -0.24
N GLN A 61 -2.60 1.36 -0.21
CA GLN A 61 -1.66 0.51 -0.94
C GLN A 61 -1.73 -0.94 -0.45
N THR A 62 -1.77 -1.16 0.87
CA THR A 62 -1.90 -2.49 1.48
C THR A 62 -3.18 -3.19 1.06
N ALA A 63 -4.30 -2.46 1.03
CA ALA A 63 -5.59 -2.99 0.57
C ALA A 63 -5.54 -3.39 -0.91
N TYR A 64 -4.92 -2.57 -1.76
CA TYR A 64 -4.72 -2.88 -3.18
C TYR A 64 -3.84 -4.12 -3.37
N ASP A 65 -2.70 -4.20 -2.69
CA ASP A 65 -1.77 -5.33 -2.78
C ASP A 65 -2.43 -6.62 -2.30
N LEU A 66 -3.21 -6.56 -1.21
CA LEU A 66 -3.99 -7.70 -0.73
C LEU A 66 -5.06 -8.14 -1.76
N ALA A 67 -5.74 -7.19 -2.40
CA ALA A 67 -6.72 -7.50 -3.44
C ALA A 67 -6.07 -8.16 -4.67
N GLN A 68 -4.87 -7.74 -5.07
CA GLN A 68 -4.11 -8.40 -6.14
C GLN A 68 -3.65 -9.80 -5.71
N ALA A 69 -3.10 -9.94 -4.51
CA ALA A 69 -2.67 -11.23 -3.97
C ALA A 69 -3.84 -12.22 -3.85
N LYS A 70 -5.05 -11.74 -3.53
CA LYS A 70 -6.26 -12.57 -3.51
C LYS A 70 -6.58 -13.21 -4.86
N LYS A 71 -6.24 -12.58 -6.00
CA LYS A 71 -6.47 -13.16 -7.34
C LYS A 71 -5.63 -14.42 -7.59
N THR A 72 -4.45 -14.50 -6.97
CA THR A 72 -3.55 -15.65 -7.06
C THR A 72 -3.55 -16.50 -5.79
N ALA A 73 -4.43 -16.21 -4.83
CA ALA A 73 -4.46 -16.90 -3.53
C ALA A 73 -4.64 -18.41 -3.63
N LYS A 74 -5.31 -18.90 -4.69
CA LYS A 74 -5.43 -20.34 -4.98
C LYS A 74 -4.09 -21.07 -5.15
N ASN A 75 -3.02 -20.34 -5.47
CA ASN A 75 -1.67 -20.89 -5.61
C ASN A 75 -0.90 -20.90 -4.27
N ILE A 76 -1.45 -20.32 -3.21
CA ILE A 76 -0.83 -20.23 -1.89
C ILE A 76 -1.29 -21.44 -1.07
N ILE A 77 -0.44 -22.47 -1.00
CA ILE A 77 -0.75 -23.71 -0.24
C ILE A 77 -0.23 -23.55 1.19
N VAL A 78 -1.14 -23.41 2.15
CA VAL A 78 -0.83 -23.29 3.58
C VAL A 78 -1.73 -24.22 4.40
N LYS A 79 -1.13 -24.97 5.33
CA LYS A 79 -1.88 -25.76 6.32
C LYS A 79 -2.32 -24.84 7.45
N ARG A 80 -3.64 -24.77 7.72
CA ARG A 80 -4.17 -24.00 8.84
C ARG A 80 -3.66 -24.59 10.15
N TYR A 81 -2.94 -23.79 10.93
CA TYR A 81 -2.55 -24.17 12.28
C TYR A 81 -3.79 -24.18 13.19
N VAL A 82 -3.99 -25.27 13.94
CA VAL A 82 -5.02 -25.39 14.97
C VAL A 82 -4.30 -25.67 16.29
N ALA A 83 -4.35 -24.71 17.22
CA ALA A 83 -3.79 -24.90 18.55
C ALA A 83 -4.55 -26.02 19.27
N ARG A 84 -3.84 -27.07 19.70
CA ARG A 84 -4.41 -28.16 20.50
C ARG A 84 -4.86 -27.56 21.83
N GLN A 85 -6.17 -27.55 22.09
CA GLN A 85 -6.71 -27.12 23.39
C GLN A 85 -6.03 -27.95 24.48
N ARG A 86 -5.30 -27.28 25.38
CA ARG A 86 -4.83 -27.89 26.63
C ARG A 86 -6.07 -28.39 27.37
N GLN A 87 -6.18 -29.69 27.54
CA GLN A 87 -7.16 -30.32 28.42
C GLN A 87 -7.03 -29.64 29.80
N ARG A 88 -8.09 -28.94 30.23
CA ARG A 88 -8.23 -28.57 31.63
C ARG A 88 -8.59 -29.85 32.36
N GLU A 89 -7.62 -30.46 33.02
CA GLU A 89 -7.85 -31.53 33.99
C GLU A 89 -8.63 -30.94 35.18
N PRO A 90 -9.73 -31.57 35.65
CA PRO A 90 -10.43 -31.09 36.83
C PRO A 90 -9.58 -31.40 38.07
N GLN A 91 -9.25 -30.36 38.84
CA GLN A 91 -8.63 -30.50 40.16
C GLN A 91 -9.61 -31.24 41.09
N PRO A 92 -9.24 -32.37 41.73
CA PRO A 92 -10.09 -32.99 42.74
C PRO A 92 -10.09 -32.14 44.02
N ALA A 93 -11.24 -32.17 44.69
CA ALA A 93 -11.65 -31.35 45.84
C ALA A 93 -10.83 -31.57 47.11
#